data_AF-A0A166BX26-F1
#
_entry.id   AF-A0A166BX26-F1
#
_cell.length_a   1.000
_cell.length_b   1.000
_cell.length_c   1.000
_cell.angle_alpha   90.00
_cell.angle_beta   90.00
_cell.angle_gamma   90.00
#
_symmetry.space_group_name_H-M   'P 1'
#
loop_
_entity.id
_entity.type
_entity.pdbx_description
1 polymer ?
#
loop_
_entity_poly.entity_id
_entity_poly.type
_entity_poly.pdbx_seq_one_letter_code
_entity_poly.pdbx_strand_id
1 'polypeptide(L)'
;MPAVQVLHVSKSAGPFVRHLDVRGHANLQSSTLENLTNFLTLRHPAGSTRTDATRLTTLNLAGCRSLTSAALHYLLERTPALVTANLKGLNAVTNETCEVLSATCHALEVLDMSRCKSLSGAGVRTLAGDALRAGRVLMLRELRVAGLKGITDGVLRDLGLAAPALEVLDLSYCRDLHNSSIEAFVEVDEDLPATTPGIVVLSAHQAGRDPNEGRRYRRRVTCLRHLSLSNCVLLTDYACAHLAHALPALELLELAGIGAELKDDGLILLLETTPLLRKLDLEDALDITDAVLDTLIPQPVDVGSSLSASVQVVGGSLEHLVLSCAVQLTNEGMLDLVRGCPKLRVLEADSTRLSSATAREFANLARERSMPDAMLVAVDCRAVGESLAKELSSITRPRLGWRAHAARKLGYYDAADEEQLPLGLGQDECDPERVVLKTFYGWQTVDAVTTARQKRKRAAREASSSSGSEGAGRARWWTPGGRRTPSGANSPTLLDVGSERDGCLIM
;
A
#
# COMPACT_ATOMS: atom_id res chain seq x y z
N MET A 1 9.38 -7.82 23.38
CA MET A 1 9.97 -8.46 24.58
C MET A 1 11.49 -8.52 24.43
N PRO A 2 12.30 -8.33 25.48
CA PRO A 2 13.75 -8.53 25.40
C PRO A 2 14.11 -9.93 24.86
N ALA A 3 15.18 -10.04 24.07
CA ALA A 3 15.62 -11.29 23.44
C ALA A 3 15.78 -12.47 24.42
N VAL A 4 16.21 -12.18 25.65
CA VAL A 4 16.35 -13.16 26.74
C VAL A 4 15.01 -13.78 27.14
N GLN A 5 13.93 -13.02 27.14
CA GLN A 5 12.60 -13.54 27.44
C GLN A 5 12.08 -14.43 26.30
N VAL A 6 12.40 -14.11 25.05
CA VAL A 6 12.06 -14.95 23.88
C VAL A 6 12.75 -16.31 23.99
N LEU A 7 14.04 -16.33 24.34
CA LEU A 7 14.80 -17.56 24.57
C LEU A 7 14.24 -18.40 25.73
N HIS A 8 13.80 -17.74 26.81
CA HIS A 8 13.25 -18.43 27.97
C HIS A 8 11.92 -19.15 27.62
N VAL A 9 11.06 -18.48 26.85
CA VAL A 9 9.79 -19.06 26.38
C VAL A 9 10.02 -20.16 25.34
N SER A 10 10.98 -19.97 24.42
CA SER A 10 11.30 -21.01 23.43
C SER A 10 11.86 -22.27 24.07
N LYS A 11 12.59 -22.17 25.18
CA LYS A 11 13.14 -23.35 25.86
C LYS A 11 12.06 -24.25 26.45
N SER A 12 10.94 -23.69 26.92
CA SER A 12 9.84 -24.46 27.52
C SER A 12 8.78 -24.89 26.52
N ALA A 13 8.46 -24.05 25.53
CA ALA A 13 7.36 -24.28 24.58
C ALA A 13 7.83 -24.60 23.15
N GLY A 14 9.13 -24.50 22.86
CA GLY A 14 9.72 -24.46 21.53
C GLY A 14 9.22 -25.53 20.55
N PRO A 15 9.21 -26.82 20.92
CA PRO A 15 8.76 -27.90 20.03
C PRO A 15 7.31 -27.80 19.54
N PHE A 16 6.49 -26.97 20.18
CA PHE A 16 5.07 -26.76 19.84
C PHE A 16 4.82 -25.41 19.14
N VAL A 17 5.81 -24.53 19.07
CA VAL A 17 5.66 -23.21 18.44
C VAL A 17 5.45 -23.38 16.93
N ARG A 18 4.39 -22.75 16.42
CA ARG A 18 4.07 -22.68 14.99
C ARG A 18 4.28 -21.30 14.39
N HIS A 19 4.20 -20.25 15.22
CA HIS A 19 4.30 -18.86 14.78
C HIS A 19 5.44 -18.18 15.54
N LEU A 20 6.45 -17.71 14.80
CA LEU A 20 7.54 -16.91 15.33
C LEU A 20 7.47 -15.51 14.72
N ASP A 21 7.07 -14.52 15.54
CA ASP A 21 7.10 -13.11 15.15
C ASP A 21 8.05 -12.34 16.08
N VAL A 22 9.14 -11.86 15.49
CA VAL A 22 10.12 -10.97 16.14
C VAL A 22 10.36 -9.73 15.28
N ARG A 23 9.34 -9.27 14.56
CA ARG A 23 9.40 -8.07 13.71
C ARG A 23 9.94 -6.85 14.49
N GLY A 24 10.81 -6.09 13.84
CA GLY A 24 11.37 -4.85 14.38
C GLY A 24 12.43 -5.04 15.47
N HIS A 25 12.79 -6.28 15.83
CA HIS A 25 13.89 -6.57 16.73
C HIS A 25 15.25 -6.34 16.04
N ALA A 26 15.58 -5.07 15.79
CA ALA A 26 16.77 -4.67 15.02
C ALA A 26 18.09 -5.20 15.60
N ASN A 27 18.17 -5.36 16.93
CA ASN A 27 19.36 -5.84 17.65
C ASN A 27 19.38 -7.36 17.89
N LEU A 28 18.47 -8.13 17.28
CA LEU A 28 18.45 -9.58 17.39
C LEU A 28 19.73 -10.17 16.78
N GLN A 29 20.56 -10.79 17.62
CA GLN A 29 21.83 -11.37 17.19
C GLN A 29 21.63 -12.73 16.52
N SER A 30 22.47 -13.07 15.54
CA SER A 30 22.46 -14.37 14.86
C SER A 30 22.54 -15.55 15.84
N SER A 31 23.39 -15.47 16.86
CA SER A 31 23.50 -16.50 17.91
C SER A 31 22.19 -16.69 18.69
N THR A 32 21.42 -15.62 18.88
CA THR A 32 20.09 -15.71 19.51
C THR A 32 19.15 -16.47 18.60
N LEU A 33 19.15 -16.16 17.29
CA LEU A 33 18.30 -16.87 16.34
C LEU A 33 18.68 -18.36 16.24
N GLU A 34 19.96 -18.69 16.20
CA GLU A 34 20.43 -20.08 16.20
C GLU A 34 20.01 -20.84 17.46
N ASN A 35 20.15 -20.20 18.63
CA ASN A 35 19.66 -20.78 19.88
C ASN A 35 18.15 -20.98 19.87
N LEU A 36 17.38 -20.00 19.36
CA LEU A 36 15.94 -20.15 19.15
C LEU A 36 15.65 -21.35 18.25
N THR A 37 16.31 -21.45 17.09
CA THR A 37 16.16 -22.58 16.16
C THR A 37 16.38 -23.92 16.88
N ASN A 38 17.44 -24.02 17.68
CA ASN A 38 17.76 -25.21 18.46
C ASN A 38 16.66 -25.60 19.46
N PHE A 39 16.00 -24.62 20.10
CA PHE A 39 14.89 -24.87 21.02
C PHE A 39 13.58 -25.20 20.29
N LEU A 40 13.40 -24.69 19.07
CA LEU A 40 12.23 -24.92 18.23
C LEU A 40 12.28 -26.26 17.48
N THR A 41 13.48 -26.79 17.26
CA THR A 41 13.69 -28.03 16.52
C THR A 41 13.29 -29.25 17.35
N LEU A 42 12.41 -30.07 16.78
CA LEU A 42 12.14 -31.42 17.28
C LEU A 42 13.32 -32.31 16.90
N ARG A 43 14.08 -32.71 17.91
CA ARG A 43 15.19 -33.64 17.73
C ARG A 43 14.69 -35.07 17.75
N HIS A 44 15.10 -35.84 16.76
CA HIS A 44 14.83 -37.27 16.72
C HIS A 44 16.03 -38.06 17.28
N PRO A 45 15.82 -39.21 17.95
CA PRO A 45 16.92 -40.02 18.47
C PRO A 45 17.85 -40.50 17.35
N ALA A 46 19.13 -40.64 17.68
CA ALA A 46 20.16 -41.08 16.73
C ALA A 46 19.78 -42.43 16.08
N GLY A 47 19.70 -42.47 14.74
CA GLY A 47 19.26 -43.63 13.96
C GLY A 47 17.85 -43.52 13.36
N SER A 48 17.11 -42.45 13.66
CA SER A 48 15.82 -42.13 13.01
C SER A 48 16.00 -41.68 11.55
N THR A 49 15.10 -42.10 10.67
CA THR A 49 15.01 -41.61 9.27
C THR A 49 14.41 -40.20 9.17
N ARG A 50 13.80 -39.69 10.26
CA ARG A 50 13.25 -38.33 10.31
C ARG A 50 14.34 -37.31 10.58
N THR A 51 14.41 -36.29 9.73
CA THR A 51 15.28 -35.14 9.89
C THR A 51 14.82 -34.24 11.04
N ASP A 52 15.78 -33.64 11.73
CA ASP A 52 15.55 -32.62 12.75
C ASP A 52 14.82 -31.43 12.12
N ALA A 53 13.59 -31.17 12.58
CA ALA A 53 12.74 -30.14 12.00
C ALA A 53 11.91 -29.40 13.06
N THR A 54 11.65 -28.13 12.80
CA THR A 54 10.72 -27.30 13.56
C THR A 54 9.28 -27.57 13.09
N ARG A 55 8.30 -27.07 13.85
CA ARG A 55 6.88 -27.03 13.46
C ARG A 55 6.41 -25.64 13.03
N LEU A 56 7.35 -24.75 12.70
CA LEU A 56 7.00 -23.39 12.29
C LEU A 56 6.24 -23.42 10.96
N THR A 57 5.07 -22.80 10.98
CA THR A 57 4.25 -22.51 9.80
C THR A 57 4.30 -21.04 9.43
N THR A 58 4.60 -20.16 10.39
CA THR A 58 4.69 -18.71 10.17
C THR A 58 5.99 -18.16 10.77
N LEU A 59 6.73 -17.42 9.95
CA LEU A 59 7.97 -16.74 10.32
C LEU A 59 7.88 -15.26 9.94
N ASN A 60 8.03 -14.37 10.91
CA ASN A 60 8.10 -12.94 10.68
C ASN A 60 9.37 -12.37 11.33
N LEU A 61 10.34 -12.06 10.47
CA LEU A 61 11.62 -11.49 10.83
C LEU A 61 11.78 -10.06 10.31
N ALA A 62 10.71 -9.45 9.79
CA ALA A 62 10.77 -8.15 9.12
C ALA A 62 11.53 -7.10 9.95
N GLY A 63 12.53 -6.46 9.35
CA GLY A 63 13.34 -5.42 10.00
C GLY A 63 14.37 -5.90 11.03
N CYS A 64 14.65 -7.20 11.18
CA CYS A 64 15.75 -7.73 12.00
C CYS A 64 17.12 -7.58 11.30
N ARG A 65 17.63 -6.35 11.24
CA ARG A 65 18.77 -5.97 10.37
C ARG A 65 20.13 -6.57 10.75
N SER A 66 20.31 -7.03 12.00
CA SER A 66 21.58 -7.60 12.49
C SER A 66 21.76 -9.10 12.23
N LEU A 67 20.79 -9.75 11.58
CA LEU A 67 20.90 -11.16 11.24
C LEU A 67 21.88 -11.38 10.07
N THR A 68 22.55 -12.54 10.11
CA THR A 68 23.40 -13.04 9.02
C THR A 68 22.68 -14.10 8.19
N SER A 69 23.03 -14.24 6.92
CA SER A 69 22.47 -15.25 6.02
C SER A 69 22.61 -16.67 6.57
N ALA A 70 23.76 -17.02 7.15
CA ALA A 70 24.00 -18.34 7.75
C ALA A 70 22.97 -18.71 8.84
N ALA A 71 22.70 -17.81 9.77
CA ALA A 71 21.71 -18.04 10.83
C ALA A 71 20.27 -18.13 10.29
N LEU A 72 19.95 -17.35 9.25
CA LEU A 72 18.65 -17.44 8.57
C LEU A 72 18.50 -18.79 7.85
N HIS A 73 19.50 -19.20 7.07
CA HIS A 73 19.52 -20.48 6.36
C HIS A 73 19.44 -21.65 7.35
N TYR A 74 20.18 -21.59 8.46
CA TYR A 74 20.11 -22.56 9.54
C TYR A 74 18.68 -22.75 10.08
N LEU A 75 17.90 -21.68 10.20
CA LEU A 75 16.49 -21.78 10.56
C LEU A 75 15.67 -22.41 9.42
N LEU A 76 15.81 -21.88 8.19
CA LEU A 76 14.98 -22.26 7.04
C LEU A 76 15.13 -23.73 6.63
N GLU A 77 16.36 -24.27 6.67
CA GLU A 77 16.66 -25.69 6.43
C GLU A 77 15.94 -26.64 7.40
N ARG A 78 15.53 -26.14 8.57
CA ARG A 78 14.80 -26.89 9.60
C ARG A 78 13.33 -26.52 9.65
N THR A 79 12.80 -25.76 8.68
CA THR A 79 11.39 -25.34 8.65
C THR A 79 10.67 -25.82 7.39
N PRO A 80 10.52 -27.14 7.16
CA PRO A 80 9.87 -27.66 5.95
C PRO A 80 8.36 -27.39 5.89
N ALA A 81 7.72 -27.18 7.05
CA ALA A 81 6.28 -26.90 7.16
C ALA A 81 5.94 -25.40 7.04
N LEU A 82 6.88 -24.56 6.58
CA LEU A 82 6.70 -23.12 6.52
C LEU A 82 5.70 -22.74 5.42
N VAL A 83 4.64 -22.02 5.82
CA VAL A 83 3.55 -21.56 4.94
C VAL A 83 3.65 -20.05 4.68
N THR A 84 4.08 -19.29 5.69
CA THR A 84 4.19 -17.83 5.61
C THR A 84 5.57 -17.37 6.08
N ALA A 85 6.28 -16.62 5.24
CA ALA A 85 7.57 -16.03 5.57
C ALA A 85 7.58 -14.53 5.23
N ASN A 86 7.73 -13.68 6.25
CA ASN A 86 7.98 -12.27 6.09
C ASN A 86 9.44 -11.96 6.44
N LEU A 87 10.24 -11.73 5.40
CA LEU A 87 11.67 -11.47 5.44
C LEU A 87 11.99 -10.03 4.98
N LYS A 88 10.98 -9.16 4.92
CA LYS A 88 11.09 -7.79 4.42
C LYS A 88 12.20 -6.99 5.09
N GLY A 89 13.03 -6.33 4.27
CA GLY A 89 14.07 -5.41 4.70
C GLY A 89 15.22 -6.07 5.47
N LEU A 90 15.44 -7.38 5.26
CA LEU A 90 16.55 -8.11 5.86
C LEU A 90 17.78 -8.10 4.96
N ASN A 91 18.92 -7.68 5.52
CA ASN A 91 20.21 -7.77 4.83
C ASN A 91 20.71 -9.22 4.71
N ALA A 92 20.21 -10.12 5.58
CA ALA A 92 20.54 -11.54 5.60
C ALA A 92 19.97 -12.31 4.39
N VAL A 93 18.96 -11.76 3.71
CA VAL A 93 18.32 -12.43 2.57
C VAL A 93 19.14 -12.16 1.31
N THR A 94 19.61 -13.24 0.71
CA THR A 94 20.45 -13.30 -0.50
C THR A 94 19.82 -14.26 -1.52
N ASN A 95 20.40 -14.37 -2.72
CA ASN A 95 19.93 -15.32 -3.73
C ASN A 95 20.00 -16.79 -3.25
N GLU A 96 21.00 -17.15 -2.45
CA GLU A 96 21.13 -18.48 -1.84
C GLU A 96 19.97 -18.76 -0.85
N THR A 97 19.33 -17.72 -0.32
CA THR A 97 18.13 -17.90 0.51
C THR A 97 16.99 -18.50 -0.30
N CYS A 98 16.85 -18.12 -1.57
CA CYS A 98 15.86 -18.69 -2.47
C CYS A 98 16.15 -20.16 -2.80
N GLU A 99 17.42 -20.56 -2.89
CA GLU A 99 17.83 -21.96 -3.05
C GLU A 99 17.44 -22.79 -1.81
N VAL A 100 17.67 -22.27 -0.61
CA VAL A 100 17.27 -22.95 0.63
C VAL A 100 15.75 -23.09 0.72
N LEU A 101 15.00 -22.03 0.36
CA LEU A 101 13.54 -22.04 0.32
C LEU A 101 13.01 -23.05 -0.72
N SER A 102 13.58 -23.06 -1.93
CA SER A 102 13.15 -23.96 -3.01
C SER A 102 13.39 -25.44 -2.68
N ALA A 103 14.45 -25.72 -1.90
CA ALA A 103 14.88 -27.05 -1.46
C ALA A 103 14.12 -27.57 -0.23
N THR A 104 13.65 -26.69 0.66
CA THR A 104 13.10 -27.10 1.97
C THR A 104 11.62 -26.74 2.16
N CYS A 105 11.22 -25.52 1.79
CA CYS A 105 9.94 -24.92 2.16
C CYS A 105 8.90 -25.06 1.03
N HIS A 106 8.52 -26.30 0.70
CA HIS A 106 7.62 -26.55 -0.43
C HIS A 106 6.15 -26.18 -0.17
N ALA A 107 5.76 -25.99 1.09
CA ALA A 107 4.39 -25.60 1.49
C ALA A 107 4.20 -24.07 1.55
N LEU A 108 5.16 -23.29 1.05
CA LEU A 108 5.14 -21.85 1.17
C LEU A 108 4.05 -21.23 0.29
N GLU A 109 3.11 -20.54 0.93
CA GLU A 109 1.99 -19.84 0.28
C GLU A 109 2.22 -18.32 0.24
N VAL A 110 2.86 -17.76 1.28
CA VAL A 110 3.06 -16.31 1.41
C VAL A 110 4.53 -16.00 1.66
N LEU A 111 5.14 -15.24 0.75
CA LEU A 111 6.55 -14.85 0.84
C LEU A 111 6.73 -13.35 0.57
N ASP A 112 7.23 -12.63 1.57
CA ASP A 112 7.65 -11.23 1.43
C ASP A 112 9.17 -11.11 1.60
N MET A 113 9.87 -10.78 0.52
CA MET A 113 11.31 -10.50 0.48
C MET A 113 11.58 -9.07 0.00
N SER A 114 10.60 -8.18 0.15
CA SER A 114 10.71 -6.79 -0.30
C SER A 114 11.86 -6.06 0.37
N ARG A 115 12.52 -5.17 -0.39
CA ARG A 115 13.61 -4.30 0.09
C ARG A 115 14.80 -5.05 0.73
N CYS A 116 15.03 -6.30 0.35
CA CYS A 116 16.22 -7.06 0.73
C CYS A 116 17.37 -6.72 -0.22
N LYS A 117 18.34 -5.93 0.25
CA LYS A 117 19.37 -5.31 -0.62
C LYS A 117 20.32 -6.30 -1.29
N SER A 118 20.51 -7.47 -0.69
CA SER A 118 21.43 -8.52 -1.19
C SER A 118 20.72 -9.57 -2.05
N LEU A 119 19.40 -9.42 -2.25
CA LEU A 119 18.58 -10.28 -3.10
C LEU A 119 18.36 -9.58 -4.46
N SER A 120 18.38 -10.34 -5.54
CA SER A 120 18.02 -9.87 -6.88
C SER A 120 17.03 -10.81 -7.55
N GLY A 121 16.55 -10.45 -8.73
CA GLY A 121 15.69 -11.31 -9.54
C GLY A 121 16.34 -12.64 -9.91
N ALA A 122 17.67 -12.77 -9.83
CA ALA A 122 18.35 -14.06 -9.97
C ALA A 122 17.88 -15.06 -8.90
N GLY A 123 17.75 -14.65 -7.64
CA GLY A 123 17.22 -15.51 -6.57
C GLY A 123 15.77 -15.90 -6.80
N VAL A 124 14.92 -14.97 -7.23
CA VAL A 124 13.51 -15.25 -7.59
C VAL A 124 13.45 -16.25 -8.75
N ARG A 125 14.32 -16.10 -9.75
CA ARG A 125 14.43 -17.02 -10.87
C ARG A 125 14.91 -18.40 -10.44
N THR A 126 15.86 -18.50 -9.52
CA THR A 126 16.28 -19.79 -8.96
C THR A 126 15.13 -20.47 -8.24
N LEU A 127 14.36 -19.75 -7.42
CA LEU A 127 13.18 -20.28 -6.73
C LEU A 127 12.17 -20.89 -7.71
N ALA A 128 11.83 -20.15 -8.78
CA ALA A 128 10.91 -20.61 -9.82
C ALA A 128 11.50 -21.76 -10.65
N GLY A 129 12.73 -21.59 -11.13
CA GLY A 129 13.43 -22.56 -11.95
C GLY A 129 13.67 -23.91 -11.26
N ASP A 130 13.96 -23.92 -9.96
CA ASP A 130 14.12 -25.15 -9.18
C ASP A 130 12.81 -25.94 -9.06
N ALA A 131 11.68 -25.24 -8.93
CA ALA A 131 10.37 -25.88 -8.96
C ALA A 131 10.10 -26.50 -10.33
N LEU A 132 10.32 -25.74 -11.41
CA LEU A 132 10.14 -26.20 -12.79
C LEU A 132 11.04 -27.41 -13.12
N ARG A 133 12.34 -27.35 -12.79
CA ARG A 133 13.29 -28.45 -13.01
C ARG A 133 12.90 -29.73 -12.27
N ALA A 134 12.28 -29.59 -11.11
CA ALA A 134 11.79 -30.71 -10.32
C ALA A 134 10.39 -31.19 -10.75
N GLY A 135 9.78 -30.59 -11.78
CA GLY A 135 8.42 -30.93 -12.22
C GLY A 135 7.34 -30.56 -11.21
N ARG A 136 7.59 -29.53 -10.38
CA ARG A 136 6.72 -29.06 -9.30
C ARG A 136 6.14 -27.69 -9.66
N VAL A 137 4.97 -27.39 -9.10
CA VAL A 137 4.47 -26.01 -9.01
C VAL A 137 4.73 -25.47 -7.60
N LEU A 138 4.98 -24.16 -7.51
CA LEU A 138 5.02 -23.44 -6.25
C LEU A 138 3.59 -23.28 -5.73
N MET A 139 3.39 -23.51 -4.43
CA MET A 139 2.12 -23.27 -3.74
C MET A 139 1.91 -21.79 -3.38
N LEU A 140 2.74 -20.89 -3.93
CA LEU A 140 2.70 -19.46 -3.63
C LEU A 140 1.38 -18.85 -4.11
N ARG A 141 0.68 -18.23 -3.17
CA ARG A 141 -0.50 -17.37 -3.39
C ARG A 141 -0.12 -15.90 -3.29
N GLU A 142 0.91 -15.56 -2.53
CA GLU A 142 1.38 -14.19 -2.37
C GLU A 142 2.91 -14.11 -2.44
N LEU A 143 3.41 -13.30 -3.37
CA LEU A 143 4.82 -13.00 -3.53
C LEU A 143 5.03 -11.49 -3.56
N ARG A 144 5.79 -10.97 -2.61
CA ARG A 144 6.22 -9.58 -2.58
C ARG A 144 7.73 -9.47 -2.71
N VAL A 145 8.17 -8.80 -3.76
CA VAL A 145 9.59 -8.57 -4.08
C VAL A 145 9.84 -7.11 -4.45
N ALA A 146 9.11 -6.20 -3.79
CA ALA A 146 9.20 -4.78 -4.06
C ALA A 146 10.62 -4.24 -3.83
N GLY A 147 11.10 -3.43 -4.78
CA GLY A 147 12.40 -2.77 -4.73
C GLY A 147 13.59 -3.68 -5.01
N LEU A 148 13.37 -4.90 -5.54
CA LEU A 148 14.46 -5.72 -6.04
C LEU A 148 14.97 -5.20 -7.39
N LYS A 149 16.21 -5.58 -7.72
CA LYS A 149 16.84 -5.35 -9.02
C LYS A 149 16.93 -6.67 -9.77
N GLY A 150 17.00 -6.60 -11.09
CA GLY A 150 17.22 -7.72 -11.99
C GLY A 150 15.97 -8.54 -12.25
N ILE A 151 14.77 -7.95 -12.14
CA ILE A 151 13.51 -8.62 -12.52
C ILE A 151 13.37 -8.54 -14.04
N THR A 152 13.98 -9.49 -14.73
CA THR A 152 14.01 -9.56 -16.21
C THR A 152 12.91 -10.48 -16.75
N ASP A 153 12.75 -10.51 -18.08
CA ASP A 153 11.80 -11.36 -18.80
C ASP A 153 11.93 -12.83 -18.42
N GLY A 154 13.16 -13.33 -18.27
CA GLY A 154 13.41 -14.70 -17.84
C GLY A 154 12.93 -14.98 -16.41
N VAL A 155 13.00 -13.99 -15.51
CA VAL A 155 12.49 -14.12 -14.14
C VAL A 155 10.98 -14.25 -14.15
N LEU A 156 10.29 -13.34 -14.85
CA LEU A 156 8.83 -13.33 -14.86
C LEU A 156 8.23 -14.47 -15.68
N ARG A 157 8.90 -14.92 -16.74
CA ARG A 157 8.52 -16.14 -17.47
C ARG A 157 8.55 -17.37 -16.59
N ASP A 158 9.68 -17.60 -15.91
CA ASP A 158 9.84 -18.75 -15.02
C ASP A 158 8.84 -18.67 -13.86
N LEU A 159 8.60 -17.47 -13.31
CA LEU A 159 7.62 -17.25 -12.25
C LEU A 159 6.18 -17.54 -12.71
N GLY A 160 5.77 -17.05 -13.87
CA GLY A 160 4.44 -17.26 -14.43
C GLY A 160 4.13 -18.74 -14.72
N LEU A 161 5.17 -19.52 -15.05
CA LEU A 161 5.07 -20.98 -15.20
C LEU A 161 5.08 -21.71 -13.85
N ALA A 162 5.92 -21.30 -12.92
CA ALA A 162 6.14 -22.00 -11.66
C ALA A 162 5.02 -21.75 -10.64
N ALA A 163 4.37 -20.59 -10.65
CA ALA A 163 3.38 -20.19 -9.65
C ALA A 163 2.01 -19.84 -10.27
N PRO A 164 1.28 -20.84 -10.84
CA PRO A 164 -0.01 -20.59 -11.50
C PRO A 164 -1.14 -20.17 -10.54
N ALA A 165 -1.00 -20.47 -9.25
CA ALA A 165 -1.99 -20.14 -8.20
C ALA A 165 -1.73 -18.78 -7.52
N LEU A 166 -0.84 -17.96 -8.07
CA LEU A 166 -0.48 -16.67 -7.48
C LEU A 166 -1.68 -15.70 -7.55
N GLU A 167 -2.04 -15.15 -6.40
CA GLU A 167 -3.15 -14.20 -6.21
C GLU A 167 -2.66 -12.78 -5.95
N VAL A 168 -1.50 -12.63 -5.30
CA VAL A 168 -0.90 -11.33 -4.98
C VAL A 168 0.54 -11.28 -5.49
N LEU A 169 0.82 -10.28 -6.33
CA LEU A 169 2.16 -10.01 -6.83
C LEU A 169 2.49 -8.53 -6.65
N ASP A 170 3.52 -8.27 -5.83
CA ASP A 170 4.05 -6.92 -5.63
C ASP A 170 5.47 -6.82 -6.21
N LEU A 171 5.57 -6.10 -7.32
CA LEU A 171 6.81 -5.75 -8.02
C LEU A 171 7.11 -4.25 -7.90
N SER A 172 6.44 -3.53 -7.01
CA SER A 172 6.61 -2.07 -6.89
C SER A 172 8.07 -1.68 -6.67
N TYR A 173 8.49 -0.54 -7.19
CA TYR A 173 9.86 -0.03 -7.13
C TYR A 173 10.94 -0.92 -7.80
N CYS A 174 10.57 -1.93 -8.59
CA CYS A 174 11.51 -2.65 -9.46
C CYS A 174 11.84 -1.78 -10.68
N ARG A 175 12.81 -0.88 -10.54
CA ARG A 175 13.10 0.20 -11.52
C ARG A 175 13.65 -0.28 -12.86
N ASP A 176 14.06 -1.53 -12.98
CA ASP A 176 14.56 -2.14 -14.21
C ASP A 176 13.53 -3.08 -14.90
N LEU A 177 12.29 -3.09 -14.39
CA LEU A 177 11.18 -3.85 -14.94
C LEU A 177 10.65 -3.19 -16.22
N HIS A 178 10.67 -3.93 -17.33
CA HIS A 178 10.20 -3.47 -18.64
C HIS A 178 8.88 -4.12 -19.06
N ASN A 179 8.21 -3.51 -20.04
CA ASN A 179 6.98 -4.04 -20.66
C ASN A 179 7.15 -5.49 -21.17
N SER A 180 8.33 -5.86 -21.69
CA SER A 180 8.65 -7.21 -22.16
C SER A 180 8.65 -8.23 -21.02
N SER A 181 9.02 -7.83 -19.81
CA SER A 181 9.01 -8.71 -18.65
C SER A 181 7.58 -9.02 -18.22
N ILE A 182 6.69 -8.02 -18.27
CA ILE A 182 5.25 -8.18 -18.04
C ILE A 182 4.61 -9.06 -19.11
N GLU A 183 5.00 -8.90 -20.38
CA GLU A 183 4.57 -9.79 -21.46
C GLU A 183 4.98 -11.23 -21.17
N ALA A 184 6.26 -11.46 -20.84
CA ALA A 184 6.82 -12.77 -20.56
C ALA A 184 6.13 -13.49 -19.37
N PHE A 185 5.58 -12.73 -18.41
CA PHE A 185 4.82 -13.29 -17.29
C PHE A 185 3.55 -14.02 -17.74
N VAL A 186 2.85 -13.47 -18.74
CA VAL A 186 1.58 -14.00 -19.26
C VAL A 186 1.76 -14.75 -20.58
N GLU A 187 2.93 -14.68 -21.20
CA GLU A 187 3.23 -15.37 -22.45
C GLU A 187 3.12 -16.89 -22.31
N VAL A 188 2.63 -17.52 -23.37
CA VAL A 188 2.52 -18.97 -23.50
C VAL A 188 3.21 -19.40 -24.78
N ASP A 189 3.92 -20.51 -24.71
CA ASP A 189 4.58 -21.12 -25.87
C ASP A 189 3.56 -21.48 -26.97
N GLU A 190 3.90 -21.20 -28.23
CA GLU A 190 3.06 -21.49 -29.40
C GLU A 190 2.87 -23.00 -29.61
N ASP A 191 3.80 -23.81 -29.08
CA ASP A 191 3.75 -25.28 -29.15
C ASP A 191 2.62 -25.88 -28.29
N LEU A 192 2.10 -25.14 -27.30
CA LEU A 192 1.01 -25.61 -26.46
C LEU A 192 -0.34 -25.51 -27.19
N PRO A 193 -1.19 -26.56 -27.16
CA PRO A 193 -2.50 -26.51 -27.81
C PRO A 193 -3.34 -25.33 -27.32
N ALA A 194 -3.99 -24.61 -28.23
CA ALA A 194 -4.87 -23.49 -27.90
C ALA A 194 -6.08 -23.87 -27.02
N THR A 195 -6.41 -25.17 -26.95
CA THR A 195 -7.47 -25.74 -26.10
C THR A 195 -7.02 -26.02 -24.66
N THR A 196 -5.74 -25.76 -24.33
CA THR A 196 -5.24 -25.96 -22.98
C THR A 196 -5.99 -25.05 -22.00
N PRO A 197 -6.52 -25.58 -20.89
CA PRO A 197 -7.24 -24.77 -19.92
C PRO A 197 -6.35 -23.67 -19.36
N GLY A 198 -6.90 -22.47 -19.22
CA GLY A 198 -6.15 -21.30 -18.76
C GLY A 198 -5.32 -20.60 -19.84
N ILE A 199 -5.51 -20.92 -21.13
CA ILE A 199 -4.99 -20.11 -22.25
C ILE A 199 -6.14 -19.31 -22.87
N VAL A 200 -5.90 -18.03 -23.14
CA VAL A 200 -6.76 -17.18 -23.97
C VAL A 200 -6.05 -16.85 -25.29
N VAL A 201 -6.79 -16.93 -26.40
CA VAL A 201 -6.30 -16.59 -27.74
C VAL A 201 -6.88 -15.25 -28.15
N LEU A 202 -6.01 -14.32 -28.53
CA LEU A 202 -6.35 -12.92 -28.80
C LEU A 202 -6.07 -12.55 -30.26
N SER A 203 -6.88 -11.63 -30.79
CA SER A 203 -6.53 -10.88 -32.00
C SER A 203 -5.38 -9.89 -31.71
N ALA A 204 -4.77 -9.34 -32.75
CA ALA A 204 -3.74 -8.33 -32.60
C ALA A 204 -4.25 -7.10 -31.83
N HIS A 205 -5.45 -6.62 -32.17
CA HIS A 205 -6.10 -5.52 -31.45
C HIS A 205 -6.28 -5.83 -29.95
N GLN A 206 -6.83 -7.00 -29.60
CA GLN A 206 -7.02 -7.41 -28.19
C GLN A 206 -5.69 -7.56 -27.44
N ALA A 207 -4.60 -7.82 -28.16
CA ALA A 207 -3.26 -7.89 -27.58
C ALA A 207 -2.55 -6.53 -27.50
N GLY A 208 -3.17 -5.44 -27.96
CA GLY A 208 -2.56 -4.10 -28.04
C GLY A 208 -1.49 -3.99 -29.13
N ARG A 209 -1.66 -4.73 -30.23
CA ARG A 209 -0.79 -4.74 -31.41
C ARG A 209 -1.51 -4.14 -32.62
N ASP A 210 -0.80 -3.93 -33.73
CA ASP A 210 -1.40 -3.33 -34.93
C ASP A 210 -2.59 -4.20 -35.41
N PRO A 211 -3.81 -3.65 -35.49
CA PRO A 211 -5.00 -4.42 -35.89
C PRO A 211 -4.88 -5.09 -37.27
N ASN A 212 -3.99 -4.60 -38.13
CA ASN A 212 -3.73 -5.18 -39.45
C ASN A 212 -2.87 -6.45 -39.38
N GLU A 213 -2.30 -6.79 -38.22
CA GLU A 213 -1.57 -8.03 -38.03
C GLU A 213 -2.53 -9.24 -37.99
N GLY A 214 -2.30 -10.19 -38.89
CA GLY A 214 -3.05 -11.45 -38.93
C GLY A 214 -2.65 -12.45 -37.83
N ARG A 215 -1.61 -12.14 -37.03
CA ARG A 215 -1.09 -13.01 -35.98
C ARG A 215 -2.10 -13.13 -34.83
N ARG A 216 -2.19 -14.33 -34.25
CA ARG A 216 -2.88 -14.57 -32.99
C ARG A 216 -1.89 -14.58 -31.84
N TYR A 217 -2.29 -14.03 -30.71
CA TYR A 217 -1.48 -13.99 -29.50
C TYR A 217 -2.10 -14.92 -28.46
N ARG A 218 -1.27 -15.53 -27.62
CA ARG A 218 -1.73 -16.43 -26.56
C ARG A 218 -1.26 -15.91 -25.22
N ARG A 219 -2.16 -15.90 -24.25
CA ARG A 219 -1.86 -15.49 -22.88
C ARG A 219 -2.35 -16.53 -21.89
N ARG A 220 -1.61 -16.68 -20.80
CA ARG A 220 -1.99 -17.45 -19.62
C ARG A 220 -2.96 -16.61 -18.81
N VAL A 221 -4.11 -17.19 -18.51
CA VAL A 221 -5.06 -16.66 -17.55
C VAL A 221 -4.52 -16.94 -16.15
N THR A 222 -4.35 -15.90 -15.36
CA THR A 222 -3.79 -15.97 -14.01
C THR A 222 -4.90 -15.94 -12.96
N CYS A 223 -4.54 -16.26 -11.71
CA CYS A 223 -5.41 -16.09 -10.55
C CYS A 223 -5.14 -14.78 -9.79
N LEU A 224 -4.42 -13.82 -10.38
CA LEU A 224 -4.06 -12.58 -9.70
C LEU A 224 -5.30 -11.76 -9.36
N ARG A 225 -5.40 -11.41 -8.08
CA ARG A 225 -6.38 -10.52 -7.48
C ARG A 225 -5.77 -9.17 -7.12
N HIS A 226 -4.47 -9.15 -6.83
CA HIS A 226 -3.74 -7.94 -6.51
C HIS A 226 -2.42 -7.90 -7.27
N LEU A 227 -2.25 -6.85 -8.07
CA LEU A 227 -1.01 -6.54 -8.76
C LEU A 227 -0.56 -5.12 -8.42
N SER A 228 0.65 -4.98 -7.89
CA SER A 228 1.29 -3.69 -7.66
C SER A 228 2.54 -3.55 -8.53
N LEU A 229 2.51 -2.56 -9.43
CA LEU A 229 3.58 -2.16 -10.34
C LEU A 229 4.00 -0.70 -10.10
N SER A 230 3.60 -0.12 -8.98
CA SER A 230 3.88 1.27 -8.63
C SER A 230 5.37 1.57 -8.65
N ASN A 231 5.75 2.74 -9.17
CA ASN A 231 7.12 3.25 -9.26
C ASN A 231 8.06 2.36 -10.10
N CYS A 232 7.51 1.58 -11.04
CA CYS A 232 8.26 0.90 -12.08
C CYS A 232 8.37 1.82 -13.31
N VAL A 233 9.29 2.77 -13.23
CA VAL A 233 9.41 3.93 -14.15
C VAL A 233 9.75 3.61 -15.61
N LEU A 234 10.03 2.34 -15.94
CA LEU A 234 10.28 1.89 -17.32
C LEU A 234 9.06 1.18 -17.93
N LEU A 235 7.97 1.08 -17.17
CA LEU A 235 6.69 0.60 -17.70
C LEU A 235 5.96 1.73 -18.40
N THR A 236 5.15 1.34 -19.38
CA THR A 236 4.22 2.22 -20.08
C THR A 236 2.85 1.55 -20.14
N ASP A 237 1.88 2.18 -20.78
CA ASP A 237 0.57 1.57 -21.08
C ASP A 237 0.64 0.22 -21.82
N TYR A 238 1.69 -0.03 -22.61
CA TYR A 238 1.92 -1.35 -23.22
C TYR A 238 1.98 -2.49 -22.20
N ALA A 239 2.46 -2.26 -20.98
CA ALA A 239 2.39 -3.26 -19.91
C ALA A 239 0.93 -3.62 -19.57
N CYS A 240 0.03 -2.63 -19.53
CA CYS A 240 -1.40 -2.86 -19.32
C CYS A 240 -2.01 -3.63 -20.51
N ALA A 241 -1.66 -3.24 -21.73
CA ALA A 241 -2.08 -3.94 -22.94
C ALA A 241 -1.63 -5.42 -22.94
N HIS A 242 -0.43 -5.71 -22.44
CA HIS A 242 0.08 -7.07 -22.27
C HIS A 242 -0.71 -7.89 -21.24
N LEU A 243 -1.28 -7.25 -20.22
CA LEU A 243 -2.05 -7.90 -19.16
C LEU A 243 -3.53 -8.08 -19.50
N ALA A 244 -4.05 -7.37 -20.50
CA ALA A 244 -5.45 -7.49 -20.92
C ALA A 244 -5.84 -8.96 -21.19
N HIS A 245 -7.04 -9.35 -20.76
CA HIS A 245 -7.56 -10.73 -20.79
C HIS A 245 -6.81 -11.78 -19.96
N ALA A 246 -5.62 -11.49 -19.40
CA ALA A 246 -4.86 -12.42 -18.57
C ALA A 246 -5.26 -12.36 -17.09
N LEU A 247 -5.90 -11.27 -16.64
CA LEU A 247 -6.19 -10.99 -15.23
C LEU A 247 -7.71 -10.85 -14.92
N PRO A 248 -8.59 -11.79 -15.29
CA PRO A 248 -10.04 -11.62 -15.13
C PRO A 248 -10.50 -11.54 -13.66
N ALA A 249 -9.68 -12.01 -12.72
CA ALA A 249 -9.96 -12.01 -11.29
C ALA A 249 -9.37 -10.80 -10.54
N LEU A 250 -8.83 -9.81 -11.25
CA LEU A 250 -8.13 -8.67 -10.64
C LEU A 250 -9.09 -7.79 -9.84
N GLU A 251 -8.74 -7.54 -8.59
CA GLU A 251 -9.51 -6.71 -7.66
C GLU A 251 -8.76 -5.43 -7.29
N LEU A 252 -7.43 -5.48 -7.20
CA LEU A 252 -6.58 -4.35 -6.80
C LEU A 252 -5.45 -4.17 -7.83
N LEU A 253 -5.39 -3.00 -8.46
CA LEU A 253 -4.33 -2.62 -9.38
C LEU A 253 -3.68 -1.33 -8.91
N GLU A 254 -2.36 -1.35 -8.75
CA GLU A 254 -1.58 -0.17 -8.38
C GLU A 254 -0.50 0.12 -9.43
N LEU A 255 -0.59 1.31 -10.02
CA LEU A 255 0.26 1.83 -11.09
C LEU A 255 0.83 3.22 -10.74
N ALA A 256 0.81 3.59 -9.46
CA ALA A 256 1.24 4.90 -8.98
C ALA A 256 2.70 5.22 -9.36
N GLY A 257 2.97 6.43 -9.85
CA GLY A 257 4.33 6.90 -10.13
C GLY A 257 4.98 6.30 -11.38
N ILE A 258 4.19 5.86 -12.37
CA ILE A 258 4.70 5.54 -13.72
C ILE A 258 4.95 6.84 -14.52
N GLY A 259 4.16 7.89 -14.31
CA GLY A 259 4.35 9.19 -14.96
C GLY A 259 3.61 9.31 -16.30
N ALA A 260 4.18 10.12 -17.21
CA ALA A 260 3.61 10.44 -18.52
C ALA A 260 3.63 9.27 -19.53
N GLU A 261 4.38 8.21 -19.25
CA GLU A 261 4.43 7.03 -20.13
C GLU A 261 3.20 6.13 -19.98
N LEU A 262 2.38 6.32 -18.94
CA LEU A 262 1.10 5.64 -18.79
C LEU A 262 0.00 6.42 -19.51
N LYS A 263 -0.41 5.90 -20.68
CA LYS A 263 -1.44 6.44 -21.56
C LYS A 263 -2.73 5.62 -21.57
N ASP A 264 -3.75 6.19 -22.20
CA ASP A 264 -5.11 5.63 -22.22
C ASP A 264 -5.19 4.27 -22.93
N ASP A 265 -4.66 4.14 -24.15
CA ASP A 265 -4.91 2.98 -25.04
C ASP A 265 -4.67 1.63 -24.35
N GLY A 266 -3.46 1.41 -23.83
CA GLY A 266 -3.14 0.15 -23.16
C GLY A 266 -3.85 -0.04 -21.83
N LEU A 267 -4.13 1.05 -21.10
CA LEU A 267 -4.85 1.00 -19.83
C LEU A 267 -6.33 0.64 -20.04
N ILE A 268 -6.99 1.23 -21.02
CA ILE A 268 -8.39 0.95 -21.40
C ILE A 268 -8.54 -0.53 -21.74
N LEU A 269 -7.66 -1.10 -22.57
CA LEU A 269 -7.68 -2.53 -22.90
C LEU A 269 -7.64 -3.44 -21.66
N LEU A 270 -6.85 -3.08 -20.65
CA LEU A 270 -6.82 -3.83 -19.40
C LEU A 270 -8.11 -3.65 -18.59
N LEU A 271 -8.60 -2.42 -18.45
CA LEU A 271 -9.78 -2.09 -17.65
C LEU A 271 -11.06 -2.75 -18.21
N GLU A 272 -11.22 -2.79 -19.54
CA GLU A 272 -12.33 -3.48 -20.21
C GLU A 272 -12.40 -4.98 -19.89
N THR A 273 -11.28 -5.58 -19.46
CA THR A 273 -11.16 -7.01 -19.19
C THR A 273 -11.03 -7.35 -17.70
N THR A 274 -11.26 -6.37 -16.81
CA THR A 274 -11.14 -6.51 -15.35
C THR A 274 -12.42 -6.09 -14.61
N PRO A 275 -13.54 -6.84 -14.77
CA PRO A 275 -14.85 -6.44 -14.24
C PRO A 275 -14.98 -6.52 -12.70
N LEU A 276 -14.00 -7.14 -12.03
CA LEU A 276 -13.95 -7.31 -10.58
C LEU A 276 -13.12 -6.24 -9.87
N LEU A 277 -12.60 -5.25 -10.58
CA LEU A 277 -11.73 -4.23 -10.02
C LEU A 277 -12.45 -3.41 -8.93
N ARG A 278 -11.84 -3.37 -7.74
CA ARG A 278 -12.33 -2.67 -6.54
C ARG A 278 -11.44 -1.49 -6.17
N LYS A 279 -10.13 -1.63 -6.36
CA LYS A 279 -9.16 -0.55 -6.16
C LYS A 279 -8.34 -0.34 -7.42
N LEU A 280 -8.26 0.90 -7.86
CA LEU A 280 -7.37 1.33 -8.92
C LEU A 280 -6.58 2.55 -8.43
N ASP A 281 -5.26 2.45 -8.51
CA ASP A 281 -4.35 3.52 -8.12
C ASP A 281 -3.51 3.97 -9.34
N LEU A 282 -3.81 5.18 -9.81
CA LEU A 282 -3.19 5.87 -10.94
C LEU A 282 -2.55 7.19 -10.49
N GLU A 283 -2.10 7.29 -9.22
CA GLU A 283 -1.36 8.47 -8.76
C GLU A 283 -0.20 8.79 -9.70
N ASP A 284 -0.05 10.07 -10.07
CA ASP A 284 1.01 10.57 -10.95
C ASP A 284 0.94 10.00 -12.39
N ALA A 285 -0.23 9.52 -12.84
CA ALA A 285 -0.50 9.24 -14.24
C ALA A 285 -0.81 10.56 -14.97
N LEU A 286 0.21 11.23 -15.48
CA LEU A 286 0.11 12.62 -15.93
C LEU A 286 -0.70 12.81 -17.22
N ASP A 287 -0.66 11.81 -18.12
CA ASP A 287 -1.18 11.92 -19.49
C ASP A 287 -2.49 11.14 -19.71
N ILE A 288 -3.09 10.56 -18.67
CA ILE A 288 -4.39 9.89 -18.80
C ILE A 288 -5.53 10.90 -19.00
N THR A 289 -6.51 10.56 -19.83
CA THR A 289 -7.66 11.43 -20.12
C THR A 289 -8.98 10.85 -19.61
N ASP A 290 -10.06 11.62 -19.79
CA ASP A 290 -11.42 11.20 -19.40
C ASP A 290 -11.86 9.89 -20.09
N ALA A 291 -11.23 9.48 -21.20
CA ALA A 291 -11.50 8.18 -21.84
C ALA A 291 -11.27 6.98 -20.89
N VAL A 292 -10.29 7.09 -19.99
CA VAL A 292 -10.05 6.08 -18.95
C VAL A 292 -11.19 6.08 -17.94
N LEU A 293 -11.71 7.25 -17.57
CA LEU A 293 -12.85 7.37 -16.65
C LEU A 293 -14.13 6.82 -17.26
N ASP A 294 -14.39 7.12 -18.54
CA ASP A 294 -15.55 6.61 -19.29
C ASP A 294 -15.58 5.08 -19.31
N THR A 295 -14.41 4.44 -19.44
CA THR A 295 -14.25 2.98 -19.40
C THR A 295 -14.63 2.40 -18.03
N LEU A 296 -14.40 3.15 -16.95
CA LEU A 296 -14.75 2.75 -15.59
C LEU A 296 -16.22 2.98 -15.23
N ILE A 297 -16.99 3.69 -16.06
CA ILE A 297 -18.42 3.92 -15.81
C ILE A 297 -19.20 2.67 -16.27
N PRO A 298 -19.95 2.01 -15.37
CA PRO A 298 -20.76 0.84 -15.72
C PRO A 298 -21.78 1.19 -16.80
N GLN A 299 -21.69 0.50 -17.93
CA GLN A 299 -22.67 0.63 -19.00
C GLN A 299 -23.96 -0.15 -18.67
N PRO A 300 -25.15 0.37 -19.00
CA PRO A 300 -26.40 -0.33 -18.79
C PRO A 300 -26.43 -1.63 -19.61
N VAL A 301 -26.62 -2.75 -18.93
CA VAL A 301 -26.70 -4.07 -19.59
C VAL A 301 -28.08 -4.21 -20.22
N ASP A 302 -28.14 -4.35 -21.55
CA ASP A 302 -29.40 -4.64 -22.26
C ASP A 302 -29.97 -5.99 -21.78
N VAL A 303 -31.09 -5.93 -21.07
CA VAL A 303 -31.74 -7.07 -20.38
C VAL A 303 -32.39 -8.07 -21.37
N GLY A 304 -32.07 -8.00 -22.67
CA GLY A 304 -32.62 -8.86 -23.72
C GLY A 304 -31.94 -10.24 -23.86
N SER A 305 -30.82 -10.49 -23.18
CA SER A 305 -30.04 -11.73 -23.30
C SER A 305 -29.92 -12.46 -21.95
N SER A 306 -30.86 -13.38 -21.70
CA SER A 306 -30.77 -14.58 -20.86
C SER A 306 -30.00 -14.57 -19.53
N LEU A 307 -30.78 -14.81 -18.47
CA LEU A 307 -30.47 -15.60 -17.26
C LEU A 307 -29.43 -15.05 -16.26
N SER A 308 -29.94 -14.38 -15.23
CA SER A 308 -29.67 -14.66 -13.80
C SER A 308 -28.33 -15.37 -13.47
N ALA A 309 -27.24 -14.64 -13.60
CA ALA A 309 -26.12 -14.62 -12.69
C ALA A 309 -25.69 -13.15 -12.59
N SER A 310 -25.16 -12.69 -11.47
CA SER A 310 -24.65 -11.33 -11.31
C SER A 310 -23.71 -10.98 -12.46
N VAL A 311 -24.20 -10.29 -13.50
CA VAL A 311 -23.37 -9.86 -14.62
C VAL A 311 -22.37 -8.87 -14.04
N GLN A 312 -21.11 -9.28 -14.00
CA GLN A 312 -20.03 -8.44 -13.51
C GLN A 312 -19.75 -7.41 -14.61
N VAL A 313 -20.19 -6.18 -14.36
CA VAL A 313 -19.98 -5.05 -15.27
C VAL A 313 -18.71 -4.33 -14.85
N VAL A 314 -17.88 -3.95 -15.83
CA VAL A 314 -16.71 -3.08 -15.61
C VAL A 314 -17.14 -1.85 -14.81
N GLY A 315 -16.34 -1.48 -13.81
CA GLY A 315 -16.66 -0.37 -12.90
C GLY A 315 -17.71 -0.66 -11.82
N GLY A 316 -18.53 -1.71 -11.96
CA GLY A 316 -19.63 -2.00 -11.05
C GLY A 316 -19.20 -2.45 -9.64
N SER A 317 -17.91 -2.77 -9.48
CA SER A 317 -17.28 -3.13 -8.22
C SER A 317 -16.28 -2.10 -7.70
N LEU A 318 -16.08 -0.98 -8.41
CA LEU A 318 -15.06 0.02 -8.06
C LEU A 318 -15.44 0.74 -6.76
N GLU A 319 -14.57 0.64 -5.76
CA GLU A 319 -14.76 1.21 -4.42
C GLU A 319 -13.74 2.30 -4.09
N HIS A 320 -12.52 2.19 -4.61
CA HIS A 320 -11.40 3.06 -4.30
C HIS A 320 -10.66 3.44 -5.58
N LEU A 321 -10.64 4.72 -5.90
CA LEU A 321 -9.92 5.27 -7.03
C LEU A 321 -8.95 6.37 -6.59
N VAL A 322 -7.68 6.27 -6.99
CA VAL A 322 -6.65 7.28 -6.76
C VAL A 322 -6.24 7.86 -8.11
N LEU A 323 -6.43 9.17 -8.28
CA LEU A 323 -6.16 9.97 -9.48
C LEU A 323 -5.33 11.21 -9.15
N SER A 324 -4.68 11.24 -7.98
CA SER A 324 -3.86 12.36 -7.55
C SER A 324 -2.79 12.67 -8.61
N CYS A 325 -2.61 13.95 -8.92
CA CYS A 325 -1.72 14.46 -9.97
C CYS A 325 -2.09 14.10 -11.43
N ALA A 326 -3.25 13.49 -11.71
CA ALA A 326 -3.75 13.30 -13.07
C ALA A 326 -4.30 14.62 -13.65
N VAL A 327 -3.40 15.48 -14.13
CA VAL A 327 -3.68 16.89 -14.47
C VAL A 327 -4.49 17.11 -15.74
N GLN A 328 -4.59 16.10 -16.60
CA GLN A 328 -5.36 16.15 -17.86
C GLN A 328 -6.84 15.79 -17.68
N LEU A 329 -7.21 15.16 -16.56
CA LEU A 329 -8.60 14.84 -16.26
C LEU A 329 -9.43 16.11 -16.09
N THR A 330 -10.62 16.12 -16.68
CA THR A 330 -11.53 17.26 -16.58
C THR A 330 -12.47 17.12 -15.39
N ASN A 331 -13.06 18.23 -14.97
CA ASN A 331 -14.08 18.22 -13.94
C ASN A 331 -15.34 17.43 -14.36
N GLU A 332 -15.70 17.48 -15.65
CA GLU A 332 -16.90 16.81 -16.16
C GLU A 332 -16.70 15.29 -16.16
N GLY A 333 -15.56 14.78 -16.65
CA GLY A 333 -15.25 13.34 -16.58
C GLY A 333 -15.25 12.82 -15.13
N MET A 334 -14.70 13.61 -14.19
CA MET A 334 -14.75 13.26 -12.76
C MET A 334 -16.17 13.29 -12.18
N LEU A 335 -17.02 14.21 -12.63
CA LEU A 335 -18.43 14.30 -12.22
C LEU A 335 -19.23 13.11 -12.73
N ASP A 336 -19.05 12.76 -14.00
CA ASP A 336 -19.71 11.61 -14.63
C ASP A 336 -19.29 10.29 -13.98
N LEU A 337 -17.99 10.15 -13.66
CA LEU A 337 -17.48 9.02 -12.88
C LEU A 337 -18.17 8.90 -11.50
N VAL A 338 -18.22 10.00 -10.73
CA VAL A 338 -18.83 10.03 -9.39
C VAL A 338 -20.30 9.63 -9.43
N ARG A 339 -21.03 10.08 -10.45
CA ARG A 339 -22.44 9.71 -10.68
C ARG A 339 -22.59 8.26 -11.11
N GLY A 340 -21.76 7.83 -12.06
CA GLY A 340 -21.83 6.53 -12.73
C GLY A 340 -21.40 5.35 -11.86
N CYS A 341 -20.45 5.54 -10.93
CA CYS A 341 -19.92 4.45 -10.10
C CYS A 341 -20.71 4.32 -8.77
N PRO A 342 -21.59 3.31 -8.60
CA PRO A 342 -22.50 3.23 -7.46
C PRO A 342 -21.82 2.84 -6.14
N LYS A 343 -20.65 2.19 -6.22
CA LYS A 343 -19.89 1.72 -5.05
C LYS A 343 -18.66 2.57 -4.74
N LEU A 344 -18.38 3.61 -5.52
CA LEU A 344 -17.22 4.47 -5.34
C LEU A 344 -17.31 5.17 -3.98
N ARG A 345 -16.45 4.75 -3.06
CA ARG A 345 -16.44 5.17 -1.66
C ARG A 345 -15.23 6.02 -1.33
N VAL A 346 -14.10 5.77 -1.98
CA VAL A 346 -12.87 6.53 -1.80
C VAL A 346 -12.44 7.09 -3.15
N LEU A 347 -12.32 8.41 -3.22
CA LEU A 347 -11.77 9.12 -4.37
C LEU A 347 -10.65 10.04 -3.89
N GLU A 348 -9.42 9.76 -4.30
CA GLU A 348 -8.28 10.63 -4.07
C GLU A 348 -7.95 11.37 -5.38
N ALA A 349 -8.05 12.69 -5.39
CA ALA A 349 -7.95 13.51 -6.59
C ALA A 349 -7.13 14.78 -6.32
N ASP A 350 -6.08 14.66 -5.52
CA ASP A 350 -5.23 15.79 -5.14
C ASP A 350 -4.52 16.38 -6.35
N SER A 351 -4.32 17.70 -6.36
CA SER A 351 -3.66 18.40 -7.47
C SER A 351 -4.29 18.16 -8.86
N THR A 352 -5.59 17.89 -8.92
CA THR A 352 -6.36 17.75 -10.18
C THR A 352 -7.21 18.99 -10.46
N ARG A 353 -8.03 18.92 -11.53
CA ARG A 353 -9.01 19.96 -11.89
C ARG A 353 -10.37 19.78 -11.20
N LEU A 354 -10.46 18.92 -10.19
CA LEU A 354 -11.69 18.69 -9.45
C LEU A 354 -12.24 19.98 -8.85
N SER A 355 -13.54 20.23 -9.06
CA SER A 355 -14.22 21.44 -8.60
C SER A 355 -15.09 21.22 -7.38
N SER A 356 -15.52 22.33 -6.78
CA SER A 356 -16.51 22.33 -5.70
C SER A 356 -17.84 21.66 -6.09
N ALA A 357 -18.22 21.66 -7.37
CA ALA A 357 -19.46 21.00 -7.82
C ALA A 357 -19.35 19.48 -7.70
N THR A 358 -18.27 18.89 -8.20
CA THR A 358 -18.01 17.45 -8.12
C THR A 358 -17.80 16.99 -6.68
N ALA A 359 -17.09 17.78 -5.86
CA ALA A 359 -16.92 17.48 -4.45
C ALA A 359 -18.25 17.47 -3.67
N ARG A 360 -19.15 18.42 -3.96
CA ARG A 360 -20.51 18.45 -3.40
C ARG A 360 -21.31 17.23 -3.82
N GLU A 361 -21.29 16.90 -5.11
CA GLU A 361 -22.01 15.75 -5.63
C GLU A 361 -21.55 14.44 -4.97
N PHE A 362 -20.24 14.25 -4.84
CA PHE A 362 -19.68 13.08 -4.14
C PHE A 362 -20.18 12.98 -2.71
N ALA A 363 -20.13 14.07 -1.94
CA ALA A 363 -20.55 14.07 -0.54
C ALA A 363 -22.05 13.77 -0.39
N ASN A 364 -22.88 14.32 -1.27
CA ASN A 364 -24.32 14.07 -1.29
C ASN A 364 -24.62 12.61 -1.65
N LEU A 365 -24.04 12.10 -2.74
CA LEU A 365 -24.25 10.72 -3.19
C LEU A 365 -23.75 9.70 -2.15
N ALA A 366 -22.60 9.95 -1.51
CA ALA A 366 -22.09 9.08 -0.45
C ALA A 366 -23.08 8.97 0.71
N ARG A 367 -23.72 10.07 1.09
CA ARG A 367 -24.75 10.11 2.13
C ARG A 367 -26.06 9.43 1.68
N GLU A 368 -26.53 9.74 0.48
CA GLU A 368 -27.73 9.13 -0.12
C GLU A 368 -27.58 7.60 -0.21
N ARG A 369 -26.39 7.14 -0.56
CA ARG A 369 -26.03 5.71 -0.65
C ARG A 369 -25.66 5.09 0.71
N SER A 370 -25.70 5.87 1.80
CA SER A 370 -25.34 5.43 3.16
C SER A 370 -23.97 4.74 3.22
N MET A 371 -22.96 5.32 2.57
CA MET A 371 -21.61 4.78 2.51
C MET A 371 -20.82 5.13 3.78
N PRO A 372 -20.50 4.14 4.65
CA PRO A 372 -19.72 4.41 5.85
C PRO A 372 -18.28 4.76 5.50
N ASP A 373 -17.73 5.77 6.17
CA ASP A 373 -16.35 6.23 6.00
C ASP A 373 -16.00 6.60 4.54
N ALA A 374 -16.97 7.08 3.76
CA ALA A 374 -16.71 7.61 2.42
C ALA A 374 -15.70 8.76 2.49
N MET A 375 -14.76 8.81 1.54
CA MET A 375 -13.63 9.73 1.57
C MET A 375 -13.40 10.39 0.21
N LEU A 376 -13.31 11.71 0.23
CA LEU A 376 -12.82 12.52 -0.88
C LEU A 376 -11.56 13.26 -0.44
N VAL A 377 -10.49 13.10 -1.21
CA VAL A 377 -9.24 13.85 -1.04
C VAL A 377 -9.11 14.80 -2.21
N ALA A 378 -9.12 16.10 -1.91
CA ALA A 378 -9.09 17.19 -2.88
C ALA A 378 -8.17 18.33 -2.37
N VAL A 379 -6.99 17.95 -1.89
CA VAL A 379 -5.91 18.85 -1.51
C VAL A 379 -5.33 19.47 -2.79
N ASP A 380 -4.97 20.75 -2.72
CA ASP A 380 -4.42 21.52 -3.84
C ASP A 380 -5.27 21.57 -5.13
N CYS A 381 -6.57 21.30 -5.00
CA CYS A 381 -7.56 21.52 -6.06
C CYS A 381 -8.00 23.00 -6.06
N ARG A 382 -7.50 23.81 -6.99
CA ARG A 382 -7.73 25.27 -7.03
C ARG A 382 -9.22 25.68 -7.03
N ALA A 383 -10.09 24.84 -7.56
CA ALA A 383 -11.53 25.09 -7.64
C ALA A 383 -12.31 24.62 -6.39
N VAL A 384 -11.63 24.08 -5.37
CA VAL A 384 -12.18 23.68 -4.08
C VAL A 384 -11.84 24.73 -3.04
N GLY A 385 -12.80 25.61 -2.76
CA GLY A 385 -12.63 26.77 -1.88
C GLY A 385 -13.17 26.57 -0.46
N GLU A 386 -12.90 27.54 0.42
CA GLU A 386 -13.38 27.56 1.81
C GLU A 386 -14.92 27.55 1.90
N SER A 387 -15.60 28.16 0.92
CA SER A 387 -17.05 28.23 0.85
C SER A 387 -17.69 26.83 0.85
N LEU A 388 -17.11 25.89 0.09
CA LEU A 388 -17.56 24.50 0.05
C LEU A 388 -17.40 23.83 1.42
N ALA A 389 -16.23 23.98 2.05
CA ALA A 389 -15.95 23.37 3.35
C ALA A 389 -16.94 23.84 4.43
N LYS A 390 -17.35 25.12 4.40
CA LYS A 390 -18.39 25.67 5.28
C LYS A 390 -19.77 25.12 4.94
N GLU A 391 -20.12 25.10 3.66
CA GLU A 391 -21.41 24.58 3.16
C GLU A 391 -21.63 23.12 3.59
N LEU A 392 -20.61 22.27 3.41
CA LEU A 392 -20.69 20.83 3.69
C LEU A 392 -20.37 20.46 5.15
N SER A 393 -20.12 21.44 6.02
CA SER A 393 -19.65 21.19 7.39
C SER A 393 -20.59 20.36 8.26
N SER A 394 -21.89 20.36 7.92
CA SER A 394 -22.90 19.57 8.61
C SER A 394 -22.84 18.07 8.28
N ILE A 395 -22.33 17.71 7.10
CA ILE A 395 -22.31 16.33 6.58
C ILE A 395 -20.90 15.75 6.41
N THR A 396 -19.87 16.60 6.54
CA THR A 396 -18.47 16.20 6.39
C THR A 396 -17.70 16.23 7.71
N ARG A 397 -16.53 15.60 7.67
CA ARG A 397 -15.47 15.65 8.69
C ARG A 397 -14.09 15.75 8.01
N PRO A 398 -13.09 16.40 8.63
CA PRO A 398 -11.80 16.63 7.98
C PRO A 398 -10.86 15.41 8.03
N ARG A 399 -11.03 14.51 9.01
CA ARG A 399 -10.19 13.31 9.18
C ARG A 399 -11.04 12.08 9.44
N LEU A 400 -10.51 10.92 9.05
CA LEU A 400 -11.04 9.61 9.41
C LEU A 400 -10.58 9.26 10.84
N GLY A 401 -11.26 9.80 11.84
CA GLY A 401 -11.01 9.51 13.24
C GLY A 401 -11.56 8.14 13.65
N TRP A 402 -10.90 7.49 14.61
CA TRP A 402 -11.38 6.24 15.20
C TRP A 402 -11.21 6.23 16.71
N ARG A 403 -12.09 5.50 17.39
CA ARG A 403 -12.14 5.38 18.85
C ARG A 403 -11.25 4.23 19.32
N ALA A 404 -10.02 4.53 19.72
CA ALA A 404 -9.12 3.55 20.33
C ALA A 404 -8.12 4.21 21.29
N HIS A 405 -7.56 3.44 22.23
CA HIS A 405 -6.50 3.93 23.11
C HIS A 405 -5.29 4.50 22.33
N ALA A 406 -4.92 3.83 21.23
CA ALA A 406 -3.84 4.30 20.34
C ALA A 406 -4.16 5.62 19.63
N ALA A 407 -5.44 5.89 19.34
CA ALA A 407 -5.89 7.09 18.64
C ALA A 407 -5.92 8.36 19.50
N ARG A 408 -5.96 8.22 20.84
CA ARG A 408 -6.03 9.37 21.77
C ARG A 408 -4.92 10.40 21.55
N LYS A 409 -3.72 9.95 21.15
CA LYS A 409 -2.58 10.84 20.88
C LYS A 409 -2.74 11.65 19.59
N LEU A 410 -3.60 11.22 18.68
CA LEU A 410 -3.88 11.90 17.41
C LEU A 410 -4.87 13.07 17.57
N GLY A 411 -5.53 13.14 18.73
CA GLY A 411 -6.38 14.27 19.09
C GLY A 411 -7.56 14.46 18.16
N TYR A 412 -8.23 13.39 17.75
CA TYR A 412 -9.51 13.49 17.04
C TYR A 412 -10.52 14.25 17.90
N TYR A 413 -11.38 15.02 17.27
CA TYR A 413 -12.55 15.62 17.87
C TYR A 413 -13.69 14.62 17.78
N ASP A 414 -14.13 14.13 18.93
CA ASP A 414 -15.25 13.21 19.06
C ASP A 414 -16.39 13.96 19.77
N ALA A 415 -17.56 14.04 19.14
CA ALA A 415 -18.69 14.75 19.74
C ALA A 415 -19.17 14.07 21.04
N ALA A 416 -18.90 12.77 21.21
CA ALA A 416 -19.24 12.02 22.43
C ALA A 416 -18.42 12.43 23.66
N ASP A 417 -17.28 13.11 23.48
CA ASP A 417 -16.45 13.59 24.59
C ASP A 417 -17.04 14.86 25.26
N GLU A 418 -18.13 15.41 24.71
CA GLU A 418 -18.82 16.63 25.18
C GLU A 418 -17.85 17.81 25.42
N GLU A 419 -16.82 17.92 24.58
CA GLU A 419 -15.82 18.97 24.70
C GLU A 419 -16.45 20.36 24.51
N GLN A 420 -16.34 21.22 25.53
CA GLN A 420 -16.73 22.63 25.44
C GLN A 420 -15.76 23.40 24.52
N LEU A 421 -16.04 23.37 23.22
CA LEU A 421 -15.42 24.21 22.19
C LEU A 421 -16.30 25.44 21.89
N PRO A 422 -15.73 26.51 21.31
CA PRO A 422 -16.53 27.60 20.75
C PRO A 422 -17.63 27.09 19.82
N LEU A 423 -18.79 27.73 19.87
CA LEU A 423 -19.96 27.33 19.07
C LEU A 423 -19.60 27.24 17.58
N GLY A 424 -19.88 26.10 16.96
CA GLY A 424 -19.59 25.86 15.53
C GLY A 424 -18.12 25.56 15.21
N LEU A 425 -17.24 25.37 16.21
CA LEU A 425 -15.86 24.97 15.98
C LEU A 425 -15.71 23.44 16.03
N GLY A 426 -15.27 22.86 14.92
CA GLY A 426 -15.01 21.43 14.78
C GLY A 426 -16.15 20.63 14.17
N GLN A 427 -15.84 19.44 13.68
CA GLN A 427 -16.76 18.47 13.08
C GLN A 427 -16.43 17.11 13.68
N ASP A 428 -17.43 16.30 14.04
CA ASP A 428 -17.20 14.98 14.64
C ASP A 428 -16.38 14.10 13.68
N GLU A 429 -15.13 13.84 14.04
CA GLU A 429 -14.18 13.09 13.24
C GLU A 429 -14.37 11.58 13.41
N CYS A 430 -15.11 11.15 14.43
CA CYS A 430 -15.34 9.75 14.76
C CYS A 430 -16.73 9.24 14.30
N ASP A 431 -17.51 10.06 13.60
CA ASP A 431 -18.82 9.71 13.05
C ASP A 431 -18.68 9.07 11.65
N PRO A 432 -18.95 7.75 11.50
CA PRO A 432 -18.77 7.04 10.24
C PRO A 432 -19.77 7.45 9.15
N GLU A 433 -20.89 8.10 9.50
CA GLU A 433 -21.90 8.56 8.54
C GLU A 433 -21.50 9.88 7.86
N ARG A 434 -20.52 10.60 8.45
CA ARG A 434 -19.95 11.81 7.86
C ARG A 434 -18.87 11.47 6.85
N VAL A 435 -18.98 12.11 5.69
CA VAL A 435 -18.00 11.98 4.61
C VAL A 435 -16.69 12.63 5.04
N VAL A 436 -15.58 11.90 4.90
CA VAL A 436 -14.24 12.42 5.12
C VAL A 436 -13.87 13.31 3.92
N LEU A 437 -13.85 14.62 4.12
CA LEU A 437 -13.47 15.60 3.10
C LEU A 437 -12.10 16.19 3.46
N LYS A 438 -11.04 15.62 2.86
CA LYS A 438 -9.68 16.12 3.03
C LYS A 438 -9.41 17.25 2.03
N THR A 439 -9.35 18.46 2.56
CA THR A 439 -9.00 19.68 1.83
C THR A 439 -8.08 20.54 2.68
N PHE A 440 -7.42 21.52 2.08
CA PHE A 440 -6.62 22.51 2.82
C PHE A 440 -7.42 23.19 3.96
N TYR A 441 -8.69 23.53 3.72
CA TYR A 441 -9.56 24.18 4.71
C TYR A 441 -10.05 23.21 5.81
N GLY A 442 -10.19 21.92 5.50
CA GLY A 442 -10.43 20.89 6.51
C GLY A 442 -9.31 20.84 7.55
N TRP A 443 -8.05 20.91 7.10
CA TRP A 443 -6.89 20.97 8.00
C TRP A 443 -6.86 22.23 8.87
N GLN A 444 -7.24 23.39 8.34
CA GLN A 444 -7.37 24.60 9.15
C GLN A 444 -8.38 24.43 10.31
N THR A 445 -9.46 23.68 10.08
CA THR A 445 -10.44 23.37 11.13
C THR A 445 -9.82 22.51 12.24
N VAL A 446 -9.02 21.51 11.87
CA VAL A 446 -8.27 20.67 12.83
C VAL A 446 -7.29 21.50 13.66
N ASP A 447 -6.55 22.41 13.02
CA ASP A 447 -5.61 23.31 13.69
C ASP A 447 -6.32 24.28 14.63
N ALA A 448 -7.49 24.78 14.23
CA ALA A 448 -8.30 25.67 15.06
C ALA A 448 -8.82 24.96 16.33
N VAL A 449 -9.30 23.72 16.21
CA VAL A 449 -9.69 22.88 17.37
C VAL A 449 -8.49 22.63 18.29
N THR A 450 -7.34 22.30 17.71
CA THR A 450 -6.10 22.07 18.47
C THR A 450 -5.68 23.33 19.23
N THR A 451 -5.75 24.48 18.58
CA THR A 451 -5.43 25.79 19.17
C THR A 451 -6.40 26.14 20.30
N ALA A 452 -7.70 25.89 20.15
CA ALA A 452 -8.70 26.11 21.19
C ALA A 452 -8.43 25.25 22.44
N ARG A 453 -8.11 23.96 22.24
CA ARG A 453 -7.72 23.05 23.33
C ARG A 453 -6.47 23.54 24.06
N GLN A 454 -5.46 24.02 23.34
CA GLN A 454 -4.23 24.57 23.94
C GLN A 454 -4.51 25.84 24.75
N LYS A 455 -5.31 26.78 24.22
CA LYS A 455 -5.73 27.99 24.93
C LYS A 455 -6.44 27.66 26.24
N ARG A 456 -7.37 26.70 26.23
CA ARG A 456 -8.08 26.24 27.42
C ARG A 456 -7.15 25.61 28.46
N LYS A 457 -6.23 24.73 28.02
CA LYS A 457 -5.22 24.13 28.91
C LYS A 457 -4.32 25.18 29.56
N ARG A 458 -3.94 26.22 28.80
CA ARG A 458 -3.16 27.34 29.32
C ARG A 458 -3.95 28.16 30.35
N ALA A 459 -5.20 28.51 30.04
CA ALA A 459 -6.07 29.23 30.96
C ALA A 459 -6.31 28.45 32.27
N ALA A 460 -6.50 27.12 32.19
CA ALA A 460 -6.63 26.26 33.37
C ALA A 460 -5.35 26.22 34.23
N ARG A 461 -4.17 26.19 33.59
CA ARG A 461 -2.88 26.28 34.30
C ARG A 461 -2.69 27.64 34.97
N GLU A 462 -3.00 28.73 34.28
CA GLU A 462 -2.94 30.08 34.83
C GLU A 462 -3.90 30.25 36.02
N ALA A 463 -5.15 29.75 35.91
CA ALA A 463 -6.10 29.73 37.02
C ALA A 463 -5.65 28.87 38.21
N SER A 464 -5.03 27.70 37.95
CA SER A 464 -4.45 26.89 39.03
C SER A 464 -3.29 27.59 39.72
N SER A 465 -2.46 28.33 38.98
CA SER A 465 -1.33 29.08 39.53
C SER A 465 -1.77 30.31 40.33
N SER A 466 -2.90 30.95 39.98
CA SER A 466 -3.46 32.06 40.75
C SER A 466 -4.20 31.58 42.00
N SER A 467 -4.85 30.41 41.95
CA SER A 467 -5.51 29.80 43.13
C SER A 467 -4.53 29.21 44.16
N GLY A 468 -3.28 28.93 43.77
CA GLY A 468 -2.21 28.49 44.67
C GLY A 468 -1.50 29.62 45.45
N SER A 469 -1.95 30.88 45.28
CA SER A 469 -1.34 32.05 45.91
C SER A 469 -2.15 32.64 47.08
N GLU A 470 -3.10 31.90 47.64
CA GLU A 470 -3.73 32.22 48.93
C GLU A 470 -3.35 31.17 49.98
N GLY A 471 -2.08 31.15 50.39
CA GLY A 471 -1.66 30.40 51.58
C GLY A 471 -0.27 29.81 51.57
N ALA A 472 0.79 30.63 51.49
CA ALA A 472 2.05 30.38 52.20
C ALA A 472 2.97 31.60 52.10
N GLY A 473 3.31 32.17 53.25
CA GLY A 473 4.22 33.29 53.35
C GLY A 473 5.65 32.95 52.90
N ARG A 474 6.29 33.94 52.29
CA ARG A 474 7.73 34.24 52.26
C ARG A 474 8.71 33.05 52.25
N ALA A 475 9.38 32.89 51.12
CA ALA A 475 10.85 32.83 51.10
C ALA A 475 11.35 33.59 49.86
N ARG A 476 12.06 34.71 50.10
CA ARG A 476 12.95 35.31 49.10
C ARG A 476 14.05 34.30 48.78
N TRP A 477 14.68 34.39 47.60
CA TRP A 477 16.13 34.53 47.44
C TRP A 477 16.48 34.85 45.96
N TRP A 478 17.09 36.03 45.80
CA TRP A 478 18.08 36.46 44.80
C TRP A 478 17.79 36.49 43.28
N THR A 479 17.79 37.73 42.75
CA THR A 479 18.28 38.10 41.41
C THR A 479 19.38 39.16 41.54
N PRO A 480 20.34 39.20 40.62
CA PRO A 480 20.93 40.45 40.13
C PRO A 480 20.61 40.56 38.62
N GLY A 481 19.82 41.53 38.13
CA GLY A 481 20.20 42.94 37.96
C GLY A 481 20.93 43.12 36.61
N GLY A 482 20.52 43.90 35.63
CA GLY A 482 19.37 44.78 35.40
C GLY A 482 19.54 45.52 34.06
N ARG A 483 18.48 46.22 33.61
CA ARG A 483 18.48 47.39 32.66
C ARG A 483 19.00 47.11 31.22
N ARG A 484 18.34 47.46 30.12
CA ARG A 484 17.38 48.51 29.74
C ARG A 484 16.79 48.11 28.37
N THR A 485 15.52 48.38 28.12
CA THR A 485 15.01 48.64 26.75
C THR A 485 15.14 50.15 26.46
N PRO A 486 15.13 50.59 25.19
CA PRO A 486 13.85 50.90 24.55
C PRO A 486 13.74 50.52 23.06
N SER A 487 12.49 50.60 22.60
CA SER A 487 11.89 50.32 21.30
C SER A 487 12.61 50.85 20.04
N GLY A 488 12.36 50.18 18.91
CA GLY A 488 12.43 50.78 17.57
C GLY A 488 12.11 49.79 16.47
N ALA A 489 11.01 50.02 15.73
CA ALA A 489 10.62 49.28 14.55
C ALA A 489 11.62 49.47 13.39
N ASN A 490 11.80 48.43 12.55
CA ASN A 490 11.87 48.50 11.09
C ASN A 490 12.20 47.13 10.49
N SER A 491 11.47 46.77 9.43
CA SER A 491 11.81 45.72 8.45
C SER A 491 13.18 46.00 7.80
N PRO A 492 13.83 44.99 7.16
CA PRO A 492 13.85 45.04 5.69
C PRO A 492 13.92 43.68 4.96
N THR A 493 13.64 43.76 3.67
CA THR A 493 13.76 42.76 2.59
C THR A 493 15.16 42.71 1.94
N LEU A 494 15.54 41.50 1.47
CA LEU A 494 16.32 41.11 0.26
C LEU A 494 17.78 41.58 -0.03
N LEU A 495 18.63 40.55 -0.33
CA LEU A 495 19.91 40.47 -1.09
C LEU A 495 21.16 41.06 -0.39
N ASP A 496 22.38 40.50 -0.39
CA ASP A 496 23.06 39.57 -1.31
C ASP A 496 24.28 38.86 -0.65
N VAL A 497 24.61 37.67 -1.18
CA VAL A 497 25.87 36.89 -1.27
C VAL A 497 27.04 37.08 -0.27
N GLY A 498 27.56 35.96 0.27
CA GLY A 498 28.98 35.84 0.65
C GLY A 498 29.38 34.78 1.69
N SER A 499 29.42 33.50 1.27
CA SER A 499 30.46 32.49 1.59
C SER A 499 31.02 32.32 3.02
N GLU A 500 30.67 31.22 3.70
CA GLU A 500 31.56 30.07 4.04
C GLU A 500 31.09 29.29 5.29
N ARG A 501 30.88 27.97 5.08
CA ARG A 501 31.19 26.82 5.96
C ARG A 501 30.60 26.77 7.39
N ASP A 502 29.63 25.88 7.61
CA ASP A 502 29.85 24.54 8.20
C ASP A 502 28.54 23.85 8.66
N GLY A 503 28.36 22.59 8.26
CA GLY A 503 27.99 21.48 9.16
C GLY A 503 26.58 21.33 9.75
N CYS A 504 25.76 20.51 9.06
CA CYS A 504 24.98 19.35 9.55
C CYS A 504 23.96 19.39 10.73
N LEU A 505 22.76 18.86 10.38
CA LEU A 505 21.95 17.83 11.05
C LEU A 505 21.19 18.11 12.37
N ILE A 506 19.87 18.24 12.20
CA ILE A 506 18.75 17.52 12.84
C ILE A 506 19.08 16.73 14.12
N MET A 507 18.38 17.09 15.21
CA MET A 507 17.85 16.15 16.20
C MET A 507 16.33 16.08 16.08
#